data_AF-A0A8D8VVF7-F1
#
_entry.id   AF-A0A8D8VVF7-F1
#
_cell.length_a   1.000
_cell.length_b   1.000
_cell.length_c   1.000
_cell.angle_alpha   90.00
_cell.angle_beta   90.00
_cell.angle_gamma   90.00
#
_symmetry.space_group_name_H-M   'P 1'
#
loop_
_entity.id
_entity.type
_entity.pdbx_description
1 polymer ?
#
loop_
_entity_poly.entity_id
_entity_poly.type
_entity_poly.pdbx_seq_one_letter_code
_entity_poly.pdbx_strand_id
1 'polypeptide(L)'
;MAHSRWLTTANRILRLYVSTNNPSEGLKLLARFVIKVCAPSWFEIKQNPKATYGARHLHQMIKKCAFLPPEYKSLVFDVIQRNAYFAHCENVLLSMLEDQRAHIRELALRKILKARKLQSSDAIRQFNIPTLNFQAEEYYNIISWEMPLEPAATLKLSDQEIKTLIATNKELDAVRLPCHTQAVERHIKLVTEASVAVCSEEARDGFIRARQKSRQAIPTFETKKEFFNSNI
;
A
#
# COMPACT_ATOMS: atom_id res chain seq x y z
N MET A 1 2.41 -6.04 -5.39
CA MET A 1 1.60 -6.65 -6.46
C MET A 1 2.51 -6.82 -7.67
N ALA A 2 3.06 -8.02 -7.95
CA ALA A 2 4.00 -8.20 -9.07
C ALA A 2 3.41 -7.59 -10.36
N HIS A 3 4.00 -6.49 -10.85
CA HIS A 3 3.45 -5.65 -11.92
C HIS A 3 3.01 -6.44 -13.16
N SER A 4 3.66 -7.58 -13.43
CA SER A 4 3.38 -8.47 -14.55
C SER A 4 2.21 -9.44 -14.35
N ARG A 5 1.89 -9.86 -13.12
CA ARG A 5 0.95 -10.97 -12.88
C ARG A 5 -0.52 -10.55 -12.92
N TRP A 6 -0.85 -9.44 -12.26
CA TRP A 6 -2.25 -8.96 -12.24
C TRP A 6 -2.67 -8.48 -13.64
N LEU A 7 -1.81 -7.74 -14.34
CA LEU A 7 -2.09 -7.22 -15.67
C LEU A 7 -2.24 -8.35 -16.70
N THR A 8 -1.41 -9.39 -16.61
CA THR A 8 -1.56 -10.59 -17.45
C THR A 8 -2.92 -11.27 -17.21
N THR A 9 -3.32 -11.40 -15.95
CA THR A 9 -4.60 -12.02 -15.58
C THR A 9 -5.78 -11.17 -16.06
N ALA A 10 -5.74 -9.85 -15.83
CA ALA A 10 -6.71 -8.88 -16.33
C ALA A 10 -6.85 -8.97 -17.87
N ASN A 11 -5.74 -8.94 -18.60
CA ASN A 11 -5.74 -9.04 -20.06
C ASN A 11 -6.26 -10.39 -20.56
N ARG A 12 -6.08 -11.48 -19.81
CA ARG A 12 -6.67 -12.79 -20.16
C ARG A 12 -8.18 -12.80 -19.93
N ILE A 13 -8.65 -12.27 -18.80
CA ILE A 13 -10.09 -12.15 -18.50
C ILE A 13 -10.79 -11.29 -19.56
N LEU A 14 -10.22 -10.12 -19.89
CA LEU A 14 -10.81 -9.22 -20.88
C LEU A 14 -10.83 -9.82 -22.29
N ARG A 15 -9.75 -10.51 -22.70
CA ARG A 15 -9.73 -11.21 -23.98
C ARG A 15 -10.77 -12.32 -24.05
N LEU A 16 -10.86 -13.14 -23.00
CA LEU A 16 -11.87 -14.19 -22.91
C LEU A 16 -13.29 -13.62 -22.97
N TYR A 17 -13.54 -12.51 -22.28
CA TYR A 17 -14.82 -11.81 -22.31
C TYR A 17 -15.20 -11.36 -23.73
N VAL A 18 -14.29 -10.69 -24.44
CA VAL A 18 -14.53 -10.18 -25.80
C VAL A 18 -14.68 -11.31 -26.83
N SER A 19 -13.96 -12.43 -26.65
CA SER A 19 -14.02 -13.56 -27.59
C SER A 19 -15.20 -14.52 -27.36
N THR A 20 -16.02 -14.29 -26.33
CA THR A 20 -17.14 -15.17 -25.99
C THR A 20 -18.45 -14.53 -26.44
N ASN A 21 -19.15 -15.13 -27.40
CA ASN A 21 -20.41 -14.58 -27.94
C ASN A 21 -21.49 -14.38 -26.85
N ASN A 22 -21.63 -15.35 -25.94
CA ASN A 22 -22.60 -15.32 -24.84
C ASN A 22 -21.88 -15.54 -23.49
N PRO A 23 -21.23 -14.51 -22.93
CA PRO A 23 -20.43 -14.67 -21.72
C PRO A 23 -21.32 -14.91 -20.49
N SER A 24 -20.87 -15.77 -19.58
CA SER A 24 -21.57 -16.02 -18.31
C SER A 24 -21.61 -14.76 -17.44
N GLU A 25 -22.57 -14.68 -16.51
CA GLU A 25 -22.65 -13.56 -15.56
C GLU A 25 -21.38 -13.43 -14.71
N GLY A 26 -20.76 -14.55 -14.34
CA GLY A 26 -19.46 -14.55 -13.66
C GLY A 26 -18.35 -13.92 -14.49
N LEU A 27 -18.27 -14.22 -15.80
CA LEU A 27 -17.28 -13.62 -16.69
C LEU A 27 -17.55 -12.12 -16.93
N LYS A 28 -18.82 -11.72 -17.06
CA LYS A 28 -19.22 -10.31 -17.13
C LYS A 28 -18.83 -9.56 -15.87
N LEU A 29 -19.06 -10.14 -14.69
CA LEU A 29 -18.66 -9.55 -13.41
C LEU A 29 -17.12 -9.44 -13.31
N LEU A 30 -16.43 -10.50 -13.75
CA LEU A 30 -15.00 -10.57 -14.08
C LEU A 30 -14.47 -9.29 -14.73
N ALA A 31 -14.95 -9.08 -15.96
CA ALA A 31 -14.57 -7.97 -16.80
C ALA A 31 -14.92 -6.62 -16.18
N ARG A 32 -16.13 -6.49 -15.59
CA ARG A 32 -16.55 -5.27 -14.89
C ARG A 32 -15.63 -4.94 -13.72
N PHE A 33 -15.23 -5.92 -12.93
CA PHE A 33 -14.32 -5.71 -11.80
C PHE A 33 -12.94 -5.25 -12.25
N VAL A 34 -12.39 -5.84 -13.32
CA VAL A 34 -11.12 -5.40 -13.91
C VAL A 34 -11.20 -3.93 -14.35
N ILE A 35 -12.25 -3.55 -15.06
CA ILE A 35 -12.40 -2.20 -15.63
C ILE A 35 -12.76 -1.15 -14.57
N LYS A 36 -13.61 -1.50 -13.59
CA LYS A 36 -14.10 -0.55 -12.58
C LYS A 36 -13.22 -0.43 -11.34
N VAL A 37 -12.45 -1.47 -11.02
CA VAL A 37 -11.65 -1.52 -9.77
C VAL A 37 -10.17 -1.64 -10.08
N CYS A 38 -9.74 -2.74 -10.72
CA CYS A 38 -8.31 -3.04 -10.83
C CYS A 38 -7.55 -2.01 -11.66
N ALA A 39 -8.02 -1.70 -12.88
CA ALA A 39 -7.34 -0.77 -13.76
C ALA A 39 -7.33 0.66 -13.19
N PRO A 40 -8.47 1.25 -12.75
CA PRO A 40 -8.48 2.60 -12.18
C PRO A 40 -7.58 2.72 -10.94
N SER A 41 -7.66 1.78 -10.00
CA SER A 41 -6.79 1.78 -8.81
C SER A 41 -5.31 1.69 -9.17
N TRP A 42 -4.95 0.91 -10.20
CA TRP A 42 -3.57 0.86 -10.67
C TRP A 42 -3.11 2.21 -11.25
N PHE A 43 -3.92 2.86 -12.08
CA PHE A 43 -3.59 4.17 -12.64
C PHE A 43 -3.46 5.24 -11.55
N GLU A 44 -4.36 5.26 -10.56
CA GLU A 44 -4.32 6.21 -9.43
C GLU A 44 -3.03 6.06 -8.62
N ILE A 45 -2.62 4.82 -8.33
CA ILE A 45 -1.35 4.53 -7.65
C ILE A 45 -0.15 4.99 -8.48
N LYS A 46 -0.19 4.82 -9.81
CA LYS A 46 0.90 5.27 -10.69
C LYS A 46 0.99 6.78 -10.80
N GLN A 47 -0.16 7.46 -10.85
CA GLN A 47 -0.23 8.91 -10.94
C GLN A 47 0.21 9.57 -9.62
N ASN A 48 -0.19 8.98 -8.48
CA ASN A 48 0.13 9.49 -7.16
C ASN A 48 0.87 8.42 -6.34
N PRO A 49 2.17 8.19 -6.64
CA PRO A 49 2.90 7.07 -6.07
C PRO A 49 3.37 7.32 -4.64
N LYS A 50 3.15 8.49 -4.04
CA LYS A 50 3.63 8.81 -2.68
C LYS A 50 2.90 7.98 -1.62
N ALA A 51 3.62 7.62 -0.54
CA ALA A 51 3.08 6.92 0.63
C ALA A 51 1.93 7.70 1.30
N THR A 52 1.97 9.04 1.21
CA THR A 52 0.91 9.95 1.66
C THR A 52 -0.40 9.85 0.88
N TYR A 53 -0.45 9.09 -0.21
CA TYR A 53 -1.70 8.74 -0.89
C TYR A 53 -2.19 7.34 -0.55
N GLY A 54 -1.42 6.55 0.20
CA GLY A 54 -1.71 5.14 0.46
C GLY A 54 -3.10 4.89 1.08
N ALA A 55 -3.47 5.67 2.11
CA ALA A 55 -4.79 5.53 2.74
C ALA A 55 -5.93 5.98 1.80
N ARG A 56 -5.67 7.00 0.96
CA ARG A 56 -6.63 7.48 -0.04
C ARG A 56 -6.88 6.42 -1.12
N HIS A 57 -5.81 5.78 -1.63
CA HIS A 57 -5.91 4.69 -2.60
C HIS A 57 -6.72 3.51 -2.06
N LEU A 58 -6.47 3.14 -0.79
CA LEU A 58 -7.23 2.08 -0.12
C LEU A 58 -8.72 2.43 -0.01
N HIS A 59 -9.04 3.64 0.47
CA HIS A 59 -10.42 4.12 0.58
C HIS A 59 -11.13 4.20 -0.77
N GLN A 60 -10.47 4.73 -1.79
CA GLN A 60 -11.00 4.79 -3.15
C GLN A 60 -11.26 3.39 -3.73
N MET A 61 -10.39 2.42 -3.46
CA MET A 61 -10.62 1.04 -3.87
C MET A 61 -11.86 0.44 -3.19
N ILE A 62 -12.06 0.70 -1.89
CA ILE A 62 -13.28 0.29 -1.16
C ILE A 62 -14.54 0.88 -1.82
N LYS A 63 -14.52 2.18 -2.14
CA LYS A 63 -15.64 2.85 -2.84
C LYS A 63 -15.90 2.26 -4.23
N LYS A 64 -14.86 1.95 -4.99
CA LYS A 64 -14.98 1.29 -6.31
C LYS A 64 -15.61 -0.09 -6.22
N CYS A 65 -15.46 -0.80 -5.12
CA CYS A 65 -16.09 -2.11 -4.90
C CYS A 65 -17.59 -2.01 -4.54
N ALA A 66 -18.18 -0.82 -4.40
CA ALA A 66 -19.57 -0.65 -3.96
C ALA A 66 -20.60 -1.29 -4.90
N PHE A 67 -20.31 -1.43 -6.20
CA PHE A 67 -21.22 -2.03 -7.19
C PHE A 67 -21.33 -3.56 -7.08
N LEU A 68 -20.45 -4.21 -6.32
CA LEU A 68 -20.43 -5.67 -6.24
C LEU A 68 -21.70 -6.21 -5.57
N PRO A 69 -22.26 -7.33 -6.07
CA PRO A 69 -23.32 -8.05 -5.37
C PRO A 69 -22.88 -8.44 -3.94
N PRO A 70 -23.81 -8.54 -2.97
CA PRO A 70 -23.48 -8.78 -1.56
C PRO A 70 -22.55 -9.99 -1.33
N GLU A 71 -22.79 -11.09 -2.05
CA GLU A 71 -22.00 -12.33 -1.96
C GLU A 71 -20.52 -12.15 -2.33
N TYR A 72 -20.22 -11.32 -3.33
CA TYR A 72 -18.86 -11.05 -3.77
C TYR A 72 -18.24 -9.87 -3.00
N LYS A 73 -19.08 -8.95 -2.55
CA LYS A 73 -18.66 -7.79 -1.77
C LYS A 73 -18.05 -8.21 -0.44
N SER A 74 -18.65 -9.18 0.27
CA SER A 74 -18.08 -9.73 1.51
C SER A 74 -16.71 -10.37 1.27
N LEU A 75 -16.60 -11.25 0.27
CA LEU A 75 -15.33 -11.90 -0.11
C LEU A 75 -14.23 -10.87 -0.42
N VAL A 76 -14.54 -9.85 -1.21
CA VAL A 76 -13.59 -8.79 -1.56
C VAL A 76 -13.22 -7.97 -0.33
N PHE A 77 -14.19 -7.64 0.53
CA PHE A 77 -13.93 -6.87 1.75
C PHE A 77 -13.08 -7.65 2.75
N ASP A 78 -13.23 -8.97 2.86
CA ASP A 78 -12.35 -9.82 3.68
C ASP A 78 -10.91 -9.83 3.15
N VAL A 79 -10.72 -9.78 1.83
CA VAL A 79 -9.40 -9.64 1.22
C VAL A 79 -8.82 -8.25 1.51
N ILE A 80 -9.62 -7.19 1.39
CA ILE A 80 -9.19 -5.81 1.68
C ILE A 80 -8.80 -5.68 3.16
N GLN A 81 -9.63 -6.21 4.08
CA GLN A 81 -9.39 -6.19 5.52
C GLN A 81 -8.06 -6.85 5.88
N ARG A 82 -7.75 -8.02 5.32
CA ARG A 82 -6.48 -8.73 5.57
C ARG A 82 -5.25 -8.02 5.00
N ASN A 83 -5.44 -7.07 4.08
CA ASN A 83 -4.37 -6.31 3.44
C ASN A 83 -4.40 -4.82 3.80
N ALA A 84 -5.14 -4.44 4.84
CA ALA A 84 -5.40 -3.04 5.21
C ALA A 84 -4.22 -2.32 5.88
N TYR A 85 -2.98 -2.65 5.52
CA TYR A 85 -1.78 -2.03 6.10
C TYR A 85 -1.72 -0.52 5.88
N PHE A 86 -2.23 -0.02 4.75
CA PHE A 86 -2.33 1.43 4.50
C PHE A 86 -3.42 2.14 5.31
N ALA A 87 -4.29 1.41 5.99
CA ALA A 87 -5.21 1.97 6.96
C ALA A 87 -4.59 2.08 8.36
N HIS A 88 -3.39 1.55 8.59
CA HIS A 88 -2.70 1.76 9.87
C HIS A 88 -2.67 3.27 10.21
N CYS A 89 -2.91 3.61 11.48
CA CYS A 89 -3.11 5.00 11.91
C CYS A 89 -1.94 5.91 11.48
N GLU A 90 -0.70 5.43 11.51
CA GLU A 90 0.45 6.16 10.99
C GLU A 90 0.31 6.52 9.50
N ASN A 91 -0.11 5.57 8.66
CA ASN A 91 -0.28 5.77 7.21
C ASN A 91 -1.45 6.71 6.90
N VAL A 92 -2.52 6.64 7.69
CA VAL A 92 -3.64 7.58 7.59
C VAL A 92 -3.18 8.99 7.98
N LEU A 93 -2.42 9.14 9.08
CA LEU A 93 -1.85 10.43 9.49
C LEU A 93 -0.91 11.01 8.44
N LEU A 94 -0.03 10.21 7.83
CA LEU A 94 0.80 10.63 6.70
C LEU A 94 -0.04 11.18 5.55
N SER A 95 -1.17 10.54 5.28
CA SER A 95 -2.09 10.99 4.22
C SER A 95 -2.84 12.26 4.60
N MET A 96 -3.12 12.49 5.88
CA MET A 96 -3.74 13.72 6.39
C MET A 96 -2.78 14.91 6.42
N LEU A 97 -1.49 14.69 6.68
CA LEU A 97 -0.47 15.75 6.70
C LEU A 97 -0.28 16.44 5.34
N GLU A 98 -0.46 15.70 4.24
CA GLU A 98 -0.44 16.22 2.87
C GLU A 98 -1.85 16.39 2.28
N ASP A 99 -2.91 16.54 3.10
CA ASP A 99 -4.23 16.91 2.61
C ASP A 99 -4.24 18.38 2.17
N GLN A 100 -4.94 18.66 1.07
CA GLN A 100 -5.09 20.02 0.54
C GLN A 100 -5.93 20.89 1.49
N ARG A 101 -6.81 20.25 2.26
CA ARG A 101 -7.69 20.89 3.24
C ARG A 101 -6.92 21.17 4.54
N ALA A 102 -6.72 22.44 4.85
CA ALA A 102 -6.02 22.92 6.04
C ALA A 102 -6.50 22.28 7.35
N HIS A 103 -7.81 22.21 7.55
CA HIS A 103 -8.40 21.64 8.78
C HIS A 103 -8.06 20.15 8.98
N ILE A 104 -7.80 19.40 7.90
CA ILE A 104 -7.42 17.98 7.99
C ILE A 104 -5.95 17.85 8.38
N ARG A 105 -5.08 18.70 7.81
CA ARG A 105 -3.67 18.76 8.22
C ARG A 105 -3.55 19.12 9.70
N GLU A 106 -4.31 20.11 10.16
CA GLU A 106 -4.37 20.48 11.56
C GLU A 106 -4.86 19.30 12.43
N LEU A 107 -5.93 18.62 12.01
CA LEU A 107 -6.43 17.44 12.72
C LEU A 107 -5.37 16.33 12.83
N ALA A 108 -4.55 16.13 11.79
CA ALA A 108 -3.44 15.18 11.81
C ALA A 108 -2.39 15.54 12.87
N LEU A 109 -1.96 16.81 12.89
CA LEU A 109 -0.98 17.33 13.84
C LEU A 109 -1.49 17.21 15.29
N ARG A 110 -2.76 17.52 15.53
CA ARG A 110 -3.40 17.32 16.84
C ARG A 110 -3.44 15.85 17.27
N LYS A 111 -3.73 14.93 16.33
CA LYS A 111 -3.70 13.48 16.60
C LYS A 111 -2.28 12.98 16.90
N ILE A 112 -1.25 13.54 16.27
CA ILE A 112 0.15 13.23 16.56
C ILE A 112 0.50 13.66 18.00
N LEU A 113 0.16 14.89 18.41
CA LEU A 113 0.36 15.34 19.79
C LEU A 113 -0.39 14.46 20.80
N LYS A 114 -1.59 13.96 20.45
CA LYS A 114 -2.32 12.99 21.28
C LYS A 114 -1.58 11.66 21.36
N ALA A 115 -1.08 11.14 20.24
CA ALA A 115 -0.33 9.88 20.18
C ALA A 115 0.92 9.93 21.08
N ARG A 116 1.69 11.03 21.03
CA ARG A 116 2.88 11.23 21.89
C ARG A 116 2.59 11.12 23.38
N LYS A 117 1.44 11.63 23.82
CA LYS A 117 1.02 11.56 25.23
C LYS A 117 0.60 10.17 25.67
N LEU A 118 0.17 9.32 24.74
CA LEU A 118 -0.30 7.97 25.00
C LEU A 118 0.81 6.91 24.90
N GLN A 119 1.88 7.21 24.17
CA GLN A 119 3.00 6.29 24.01
C GLN A 119 3.96 6.38 25.21
N SER A 120 4.28 5.22 25.81
CA SER A 120 5.40 5.07 26.73
C SER A 120 6.71 4.97 25.92
N SER A 121 7.82 5.52 26.43
CA SER A 121 9.14 5.49 25.78
C SER A 121 9.66 4.08 25.51
N ASP A 122 9.22 3.10 26.31
CA ASP A 122 9.81 1.76 26.34
C ASP A 122 8.93 0.71 25.63
N ALA A 123 7.76 1.13 25.11
CA ALA A 123 6.82 0.21 24.48
C ALA A 123 7.24 -0.13 23.05
N ILE A 124 7.35 -1.44 22.76
CA ILE A 124 7.56 -1.93 21.39
C ILE A 124 6.35 -1.58 20.53
N ARG A 125 6.59 -0.89 19.41
CA ARG A 125 5.55 -0.53 18.45
C ARG A 125 4.97 -1.77 17.78
N GLN A 126 3.68 -2.01 17.97
CA GLN A 126 2.95 -3.08 17.29
C GLN A 126 2.26 -2.56 16.02
N PHE A 127 2.52 -3.20 14.88
CA PHE A 127 1.90 -2.84 13.61
C PHE A 127 0.70 -3.77 13.31
N ASN A 128 -0.39 -3.54 14.03
CA ASN A 128 -1.61 -4.34 13.90
C ASN A 128 -2.47 -3.82 12.74
N ILE A 129 -3.06 -4.74 11.96
CA ILE A 129 -3.99 -4.36 10.90
C ILE A 129 -5.28 -3.85 11.57
N PRO A 130 -5.72 -2.61 11.29
CA PRO A 130 -6.92 -2.07 11.92
C PRO A 130 -8.18 -2.64 11.29
N THR A 131 -9.24 -2.78 12.08
CA THR A 131 -10.58 -3.06 11.57
C THR A 131 -11.06 -1.87 10.73
N LEU A 132 -11.45 -2.13 9.49
CA LEU A 132 -11.86 -1.11 8.54
C LEU A 132 -13.34 -0.75 8.71
N ASN A 133 -13.63 0.55 8.70
CA ASN A 133 -14.97 1.06 8.46
C ASN A 133 -15.22 1.15 6.94
N PHE A 134 -15.81 0.11 6.35
CA PHE A 134 -16.14 0.08 4.92
C PHE A 134 -17.21 1.11 4.50
N GLN A 135 -17.94 1.70 5.44
CA GLN A 135 -18.95 2.72 5.18
C GLN A 135 -18.39 4.15 5.25
N ALA A 136 -17.12 4.33 5.61
CA ALA A 136 -16.51 5.65 5.75
C ALA A 136 -16.66 6.49 4.47
N GLU A 137 -17.19 7.70 4.60
CA GLU A 137 -17.29 8.66 3.50
C GLU A 137 -15.91 9.23 3.14
N GLU A 138 -15.09 9.46 4.15
CA GLU A 138 -13.77 10.06 4.05
C GLU A 138 -12.67 9.07 4.46
N TYR A 139 -11.51 9.16 3.80
CA TYR A 139 -10.42 8.20 4.01
C TYR A 139 -9.86 8.25 5.44
N TYR A 140 -9.90 9.40 6.12
CA TYR A 140 -9.41 9.53 7.49
C TYR A 140 -10.39 8.96 8.53
N ASN A 141 -11.57 8.50 8.11
CA ASN A 141 -12.56 7.83 8.96
C ASN A 141 -12.62 6.31 8.71
N ILE A 142 -11.68 5.74 7.94
CA ILE A 142 -11.64 4.29 7.65
C ILE A 142 -11.19 3.45 8.86
N ILE A 143 -10.72 4.06 9.94
CA ILE A 143 -10.28 3.40 11.17
C ILE A 143 -10.85 4.07 12.42
N SER A 144 -10.86 3.34 13.53
CA SER A 144 -10.99 3.93 14.87
C SER A 144 -9.71 4.69 15.26
N TRP A 145 -9.87 5.81 15.96
CA TRP A 145 -8.79 6.68 16.45
C TRP A 145 -8.59 6.59 17.97
N GLU A 146 -8.99 5.49 18.59
CA GLU A 146 -8.84 5.26 20.04
C GLU A 146 -7.36 5.27 20.47
N MET A 147 -6.51 4.52 19.76
CA MET A 147 -5.08 4.39 20.05
C MET A 147 -4.23 4.82 18.84
N PRO A 148 -4.10 6.13 18.57
CA PRO A 148 -3.26 6.61 17.47
C PRO A 148 -1.78 6.37 17.77
N LEU A 149 -1.01 5.99 16.76
CA LEU A 149 0.45 5.93 16.80
C LEU A 149 1.03 7.02 15.92
N GLU A 150 2.12 7.63 16.40
CA GLU A 150 2.83 8.64 15.64
C GLU A 150 3.64 8.04 14.47
N PRO A 151 3.51 8.59 13.24
CA PRO A 151 4.36 8.20 12.12
C PRO A 151 5.84 8.39 12.42
N ALA A 152 6.67 7.41 12.06
CA ALA A 152 8.13 7.54 12.21
C ALA A 152 8.70 8.81 11.54
N ALA A 153 8.07 9.27 10.46
CA ALA A 153 8.46 10.47 9.73
C ALA A 153 8.34 11.78 10.53
N THR A 154 7.50 11.82 11.56
CA THR A 154 7.26 13.03 12.37
C THR A 154 8.01 13.03 13.71
N LEU A 155 8.67 11.93 14.07
CA LEU A 155 9.45 11.81 15.32
C LEU A 155 10.56 12.86 15.45
N LYS A 156 11.10 13.34 14.33
CA LYS A 156 12.11 14.40 14.29
C LYS A 156 11.59 15.79 14.68
N LEU A 157 10.27 15.99 14.68
CA LEU A 157 9.65 17.27 15.00
C LEU A 157 9.40 17.34 16.51
N SER A 158 9.78 18.43 17.17
CA SER A 158 9.40 18.71 18.54
C SER A 158 7.91 19.07 18.68
N ASP A 159 7.36 18.93 19.88
CA ASP A 159 5.99 19.36 20.17
C ASP A 159 5.78 20.85 19.86
N GLN A 160 6.80 21.68 20.06
CA GLN A 160 6.74 23.11 19.79
C GLN A 160 6.71 23.42 18.29
N GLU A 161 7.46 22.67 17.48
CA GLU A 161 7.38 22.77 16.02
C GLU A 161 5.99 22.36 15.52
N ILE A 162 5.42 21.27 16.05
CA ILE A 162 4.06 20.85 15.68
C ILE A 162 3.03 21.92 16.05
N LYS A 163 3.12 22.53 17.23
CA LYS A 163 2.25 23.64 17.64
C LYS A 163 2.41 24.85 16.71
N THR A 164 3.63 25.16 16.30
CA THR A 164 3.90 26.23 15.32
C THR A 164 3.29 25.93 13.96
N LEU A 165 3.38 24.68 13.49
CA LEU A 165 2.74 24.24 12.24
C LEU A 165 1.22 24.38 12.29
N ILE A 166 0.59 24.06 13.43
CA ILE A 166 -0.84 24.27 13.65
C ILE A 166 -1.17 25.76 13.58
N ALA A 167 -0.43 26.62 14.28
CA ALA A 167 -0.70 28.06 14.33
C ALA A 167 -0.49 28.76 12.98
N THR A 168 0.49 28.32 12.19
CA THR A 168 0.84 28.92 10.90
C THR A 168 0.13 28.27 9.72
N ASN A 169 -0.56 27.14 9.92
CA ASN A 169 -1.15 26.32 8.87
C ASN A 169 -0.16 25.97 7.73
N LYS A 170 1.13 25.86 8.07
CA LYS A 170 2.20 25.62 7.10
C LYS A 170 2.16 24.17 6.61
N GLU A 171 2.34 23.98 5.31
CA GLU A 171 2.43 22.66 4.70
C GLU A 171 3.71 21.94 5.09
N LEU A 172 3.60 20.64 5.35
CA LEU A 172 4.70 19.75 5.66
C LEU A 172 4.91 18.79 4.47
N ASP A 173 6.09 18.81 3.85
CA ASP A 173 6.51 17.74 2.94
C ASP A 173 6.94 16.55 3.79
N ALA A 174 5.94 15.78 4.25
CA ALA A 174 6.11 14.82 5.33
C ALA A 174 6.96 13.62 4.89
N VAL A 175 6.71 13.08 3.69
CA VAL A 175 7.33 11.82 3.24
C VAL A 175 7.43 11.73 1.71
N ARG A 176 8.65 11.67 1.19
CA ARG A 176 8.95 11.39 -0.25
C ARG A 176 9.12 9.91 -0.57
N LEU A 177 8.55 9.02 0.24
CA LEU A 177 8.60 7.59 -0.01
C LEU A 177 7.45 7.20 -0.94
N PRO A 178 7.69 6.36 -1.95
CA PRO A 178 6.61 5.78 -2.73
C PRO A 178 5.79 4.76 -1.92
N CYS A 179 4.46 4.75 -2.07
CA CYS A 179 3.55 3.75 -1.51
C CYS A 179 3.78 2.36 -2.12
N HIS A 180 4.39 2.30 -3.31
CA HIS A 180 4.59 1.05 -4.02
C HIS A 180 5.84 1.12 -4.91
N THR A 181 6.76 0.17 -4.75
CA THR A 181 7.95 0.03 -5.60
C THR A 181 8.12 -1.39 -6.11
N GLN A 182 8.73 -1.52 -7.30
CA GLN A 182 9.17 -2.82 -7.79
C GLN A 182 10.21 -3.46 -6.87
N ALA A 183 11.03 -2.65 -6.19
CA ALA A 183 12.00 -3.15 -5.21
C ALA A 183 11.28 -3.89 -4.06
N VAL A 184 10.20 -3.30 -3.51
CA VAL A 184 9.37 -3.93 -2.48
C VAL A 184 8.73 -5.22 -3.02
N GLU A 185 8.21 -5.24 -4.25
CA GLU A 185 7.68 -6.48 -4.84
C GLU A 185 8.73 -7.59 -4.95
N ARG A 186 9.93 -7.25 -5.45
CA ARG A 186 11.05 -8.20 -5.59
C ARG A 186 11.51 -8.71 -4.23
N HIS A 187 11.49 -7.84 -3.21
CA HIS A 187 11.88 -8.20 -1.86
C HIS A 187 10.86 -9.13 -1.20
N ILE A 188 9.56 -8.83 -1.30
CA ILE A 188 8.48 -9.72 -0.82
C ILE A 188 8.65 -11.11 -1.45
N LYS A 189 8.85 -11.17 -2.77
CA LYS A 189 9.08 -12.45 -3.47
C LYS A 189 10.29 -13.20 -2.89
N LEU A 190 11.41 -12.50 -2.67
CA LEU A 190 12.62 -13.10 -2.12
C LEU A 190 12.42 -13.62 -0.69
N VAL A 191 11.71 -12.87 0.15
CA VAL A 191 11.38 -13.28 1.53
C VAL A 191 10.45 -14.51 1.52
N THR A 192 9.49 -14.57 0.59
CA THR A 192 8.64 -15.75 0.40
C THR A 192 9.47 -16.96 -0.06
N GLU A 193 10.35 -16.80 -1.04
CA GLU A 193 11.27 -17.86 -1.50
C GLU A 193 12.13 -18.38 -0.34
N ALA A 194 12.72 -17.50 0.46
CA ALA A 194 13.52 -17.87 1.63
C ALA A 194 12.70 -18.63 2.68
N SER A 195 11.48 -18.16 2.97
CA SER A 195 10.62 -18.77 3.98
C SER A 195 10.11 -20.17 3.60
N VAL A 196 10.06 -20.49 2.30
CA VAL A 196 9.73 -21.84 1.81
C VAL A 196 10.98 -22.72 1.78
N ALA A 197 12.16 -22.15 1.53
CA ALA A 197 13.39 -22.91 1.31
C ALA A 197 14.10 -23.32 2.61
N VAL A 198 14.07 -22.49 3.66
CA VAL A 198 14.84 -22.71 4.89
C VAL A 198 14.05 -22.37 6.15
N CYS A 199 14.38 -23.04 7.24
CA CYS A 199 13.84 -22.81 8.59
C CYS A 199 14.86 -22.04 9.44
N SER A 200 14.38 -21.24 10.41
CA SER A 200 15.13 -20.25 11.23
C SER A 200 15.24 -18.84 10.64
N GLU A 201 15.46 -17.85 11.50
CA GLU A 201 15.67 -16.46 11.11
C GLU A 201 17.03 -16.28 10.42
N GLU A 202 18.09 -16.83 11.01
CA GLU A 202 19.46 -16.72 10.54
C GLU A 202 19.63 -17.36 9.16
N ALA A 203 19.04 -18.54 8.94
CA ALA A 203 19.09 -19.20 7.66
C ALA A 203 18.35 -18.40 6.58
N ARG A 204 17.18 -17.82 6.91
CA ARG A 204 16.42 -16.97 5.99
C ARG A 204 17.19 -15.70 5.64
N ASP A 205 17.78 -15.03 6.61
CA ASP A 205 18.62 -13.85 6.36
C ASP A 205 19.83 -14.21 5.48
N GLY A 206 20.53 -15.31 5.81
CA GLY A 206 21.64 -15.82 5.00
C GLY A 206 21.24 -16.13 3.56
N PHE A 207 20.10 -16.79 3.35
CA PHE A 207 19.55 -17.08 2.02
C PHE A 207 19.27 -15.79 1.23
N ILE A 208 18.61 -14.80 1.86
CA ILE A 208 18.27 -13.52 1.25
C ILE A 208 19.55 -12.78 0.84
N ARG A 209 20.55 -12.67 1.73
CA ARG A 209 21.82 -11.98 1.45
C ARG A 209 22.63 -12.67 0.37
N ALA A 210 22.74 -14.00 0.42
CA ALA A 210 23.44 -14.78 -0.61
C ALA A 210 22.81 -14.58 -1.99
N ARG A 211 21.47 -14.60 -2.06
CA ARG A 211 20.74 -14.37 -3.31
C ARG A 211 20.89 -12.94 -3.82
N GLN A 212 20.91 -11.94 -2.93
CA GLN A 212 21.17 -10.54 -3.31
C GLN A 212 22.59 -10.37 -3.86
N LYS A 213 23.61 -10.92 -3.19
CA LYS A 213 25.00 -10.91 -3.68
C LYS A 213 25.13 -11.61 -5.03
N SER A 214 24.53 -12.78 -5.19
CA SER A 214 24.49 -13.49 -6.47
C SER A 214 23.86 -12.64 -7.57
N ARG A 215 22.74 -11.96 -7.30
CA ARG A 215 22.10 -11.05 -8.27
C ARG A 215 22.96 -9.84 -8.64
N GLN A 216 23.75 -9.32 -7.69
CA GLN A 216 24.70 -8.22 -7.96
C GLN A 216 25.89 -8.67 -8.80
N ALA A 217 26.30 -9.93 -8.69
CA ALA A 217 27.37 -10.51 -9.50
C ALA A 217 26.94 -10.84 -10.95
N ILE A 218 25.63 -10.94 -11.20
CA ILE A 218 25.09 -11.16 -12.55
C ILE A 218 25.19 -9.83 -13.33
N PRO A 219 25.83 -9.81 -14.52
CA PRO A 219 25.91 -8.61 -15.32
C PRO A 219 24.51 -8.08 -15.70
N THR A 220 24.34 -6.77 -15.69
CA THR A 220 23.15 -6.11 -16.22
C THR A 220 23.30 -5.94 -17.73
N PHE A 221 22.29 -6.40 -18.47
CA PHE A 221 22.22 -6.26 -19.91
C PHE A 221 21.05 -5.32 -20.27
N GLU A 222 21.31 -4.31 -21.08
CA GLU A 222 20.29 -3.39 -21.58
C GLU A 222 19.53 -4.02 -22.76
N THR A 223 20.19 -4.91 -23.51
CA THR A 223 19.57 -5.61 -24.62
C THR A 223 19.71 -7.12 -24.53
N LYS A 224 18.74 -7.84 -25.11
CA LYS A 224 18.80 -9.30 -25.22
C LYS A 224 20.00 -9.76 -26.06
N LYS A 225 20.48 -8.91 -26.99
CA LYS A 225 21.66 -9.17 -27.81
C LYS A 225 22.93 -9.17 -26.97
N GLU A 226 23.08 -8.24 -26.02
CA GLU A 226 24.22 -8.22 -25.09
C GLU A 226 24.29 -9.50 -24.25
N PHE A 227 23.15 -10.04 -23.80
CA PHE A 227 23.10 -11.30 -23.06
C PHE A 227 23.60 -12.51 -23.88
N PHE A 228 23.28 -12.58 -25.18
CA PHE A 228 23.76 -13.68 -26.04
C PHE A 228 25.21 -13.48 -26.50
N ASN A 229 25.69 -12.24 -26.49
CA ASN A 229 27.05 -11.89 -26.90
C ASN A 229 28.03 -11.82 -25.72
N SER A 230 27.54 -11.84 -24.48
CA SER A 230 28.39 -11.94 -23.32
C SER A 230 28.91 -13.37 -23.21
N ASN A 231 30.21 -13.54 -23.46
CA ASN A 231 30.94 -14.76 -23.10
C ASN A 231 31.02 -14.84 -21.57
N ILE A 232 29.97 -15.38 -20.94
CA ILE A 232 29.98 -15.82 -19.54
C ILE A 232 30.43 -17.28 -19.53
#